data_AF-A0A8J2NAC9-F1
#
_entry.id   AF-A0A8J2NAC9-F1
#
_cell.length_a   1.000
_cell.length_b   1.000
_cell.length_c   1.000
_cell.angle_alpha   90.00
_cell.angle_beta   90.00
_cell.angle_gamma   90.00
#
_symmetry.space_group_name_H-M   'P 1'
#
loop_
_entity.id
_entity.type
_entity.pdbx_description
1 polymer ?
#
loop_
_entity_poly.entity_id
_entity_poly.type
_entity_poly.pdbx_seq_one_letter_code
_entity_poly.pdbx_strand_id
1 'polypeptide(L)'
;MDHEKVLPPDEKTSVPHPTVESQSEDVADWRDQEDFMTRNGLNMKSFQRRPQDGPMVVLDKSMKTRHLHMIAIGGSIGAGFFVGSGGALAKGGPASVLIDFSIMGIMIFNVGM
;
A
#
# COMPACT_ATOMS: atom_id res chain seq x y z
N MET A 1 8.74 -42.60 33.56
CA MET A 1 9.20 -41.28 34.03
C MET A 1 10.44 -41.03 33.24
N ASP A 2 10.42 -40.09 32.28
CA ASP A 2 11.59 -39.38 31.74
C ASP A 2 11.16 -38.56 30.50
N HIS A 3 10.88 -37.28 30.78
CA HIS A 3 11.13 -36.10 29.95
C HIS A 3 10.56 -36.02 28.52
N GLU A 4 9.26 -35.77 28.43
CA GLU A 4 8.68 -34.99 27.34
C GLU A 4 9.18 -33.53 27.48
N LYS A 5 10.16 -33.16 26.65
CA LYS A 5 10.71 -31.80 26.59
C LYS A 5 9.68 -30.89 25.94
N VAL A 6 8.80 -30.34 26.76
CA VAL A 6 7.95 -29.20 26.44
C VAL A 6 8.85 -28.06 25.95
N LEU A 7 8.71 -27.67 24.69
CA LEU A 7 9.38 -26.49 24.14
C LEU A 7 8.84 -25.25 24.86
N PRO A 8 9.71 -24.35 25.37
CA PRO A 8 9.28 -23.16 26.08
C PRO A 8 8.48 -22.24 25.16
N PRO A 9 7.31 -21.73 25.61
CA PRO A 9 6.39 -20.98 24.76
C PRO A 9 6.62 -19.46 24.76
N ASP A 10 7.86 -18.95 24.72
CA ASP A 10 8.09 -17.49 24.79
C ASP A 10 9.57 -17.08 24.66
N GLU A 11 10.32 -17.65 23.72
CA GLU A 11 11.45 -16.89 23.16
C GLU A 11 10.88 -15.92 22.13
N LYS A 12 10.21 -14.89 22.64
CA LYS A 12 10.08 -13.65 21.88
C LYS A 12 11.49 -13.29 21.50
N THR A 13 11.78 -13.31 20.20
CA THR A 13 12.93 -12.64 19.62
C THR A 13 12.85 -11.19 20.06
N SER A 14 13.37 -10.89 21.25
CA SER A 14 13.74 -9.55 21.67
C SER A 14 14.95 -9.22 20.82
N VAL A 15 14.66 -8.85 19.57
CA VAL A 15 15.57 -8.02 18.79
C VAL A 15 16.09 -6.97 19.76
N PRO A 16 17.41 -6.86 19.97
CA PRO A 16 17.95 -5.80 20.80
C PRO A 16 17.33 -4.50 20.33
N HIS A 17 16.48 -3.90 21.16
CA HIS A 17 16.03 -2.55 20.91
C HIS A 17 17.29 -1.70 21.01
N PRO A 18 17.74 -1.03 19.94
CA PRO A 18 18.81 -0.07 20.08
C PRO A 18 18.32 0.97 21.09
N THR A 19 18.95 1.00 22.26
CA THR A 19 18.74 2.05 23.25
C THR A 19 19.15 3.34 22.54
N VAL A 20 18.17 4.14 22.14
CA VAL A 20 18.41 5.47 21.58
C VAL A 20 18.77 6.35 22.76
N GLU A 21 19.99 6.20 23.25
CA GLU A 21 20.57 7.04 24.28
C GLU A 21 21.94 7.50 23.77
N SER A 22 22.07 8.83 23.60
CA SER A 22 23.27 9.62 23.27
C SER A 22 23.65 9.89 21.81
N GLN A 23 22.71 9.93 20.85
CA GLN A 23 22.98 10.56 19.55
C GLN A 23 21.73 11.20 18.92
N SER A 24 21.14 12.17 19.62
CA SER A 24 19.85 12.78 19.23
C SER A 24 19.94 14.16 18.58
N GLU A 25 21.12 14.75 18.38
CA GLU A 25 21.20 16.16 17.92
C GLU A 25 21.94 16.41 16.60
N ASP A 26 22.82 15.52 16.12
CA ASP A 26 23.62 15.79 14.89
C ASP A 26 23.21 14.97 13.64
N VAL A 27 22.24 14.06 13.75
CA VAL A 27 21.81 13.18 12.64
C VAL A 27 20.49 13.63 12.00
N ALA A 28 19.93 14.75 12.45
CA ALA A 28 18.66 15.28 11.95
C ALA A 28 18.74 15.91 10.56
N ASP A 29 19.93 16.33 10.11
CA ASP A 29 20.09 17.22 8.95
C ASP A 29 20.20 16.49 7.59
N TRP A 30 20.91 15.35 7.54
CA TRP A 30 21.12 14.60 6.29
C TRP A 30 19.86 13.95 5.71
N ARG A 31 18.86 13.70 6.56
CA ARG A 31 17.67 12.93 6.19
C ARG A 31 16.65 13.77 5.42
N ASP A 32 16.72 15.09 5.51
CA ASP A 32 15.72 16.00 4.93
C ASP A 32 16.09 16.51 3.53
N GLN A 33 17.32 16.27 3.07
CA GLN A 33 17.78 16.68 1.73
C GLN A 33 17.34 15.73 0.60
N GLU A 34 16.78 14.56 0.91
CA GLU A 34 16.23 13.65 -0.08
C GLU A 34 14.79 14.04 -0.42
N ASP A 35 14.60 14.56 -1.65
CA ASP A 35 13.30 14.95 -2.20
C ASP A 35 12.19 13.99 -1.74
N PHE A 36 11.11 14.52 -1.15
CA PHE A 36 9.93 13.75 -0.73
C PHE A 36 9.45 12.78 -1.82
N MET A 37 9.61 13.18 -3.08
CA MET A 37 9.31 12.40 -4.27
C MET A 37 10.18 11.14 -4.38
N THR A 38 11.46 11.20 -4.00
CA THR A 38 12.38 10.07 -3.99
C THR A 38 12.01 9.05 -2.91
N ARG A 39 11.56 9.51 -1.72
CA ARG A 39 11.05 8.63 -0.65
C ARG A 39 9.78 7.88 -1.04
N ASN A 40 8.87 8.54 -1.76
CA ASN A 40 7.62 7.94 -2.22
C ASN A 40 7.78 7.15 -3.53
N GLY A 41 9.00 7.06 -4.06
CA GLY A 41 9.27 6.35 -5.32
C GLY A 41 8.71 7.04 -6.56
N LEU A 42 8.41 8.33 -6.47
CA LEU A 42 7.91 9.17 -7.55
C LEU A 42 9.04 9.77 -8.39
N ASN A 43 10.30 9.48 -8.06
CA ASN A 43 11.49 9.95 -8.79
C ASN A 43 12.23 8.77 -9.44
N MET A 44 12.72 8.95 -10.67
CA MET A 44 13.54 7.97 -11.39
C MET A 44 14.76 7.48 -10.60
N LYS A 45 15.31 8.33 -9.72
CA LYS A 45 16.42 7.99 -8.82
C LYS A 45 16.07 6.88 -7.81
N SER A 46 14.79 6.72 -7.44
CA SER A 46 14.39 5.69 -6.45
C SER A 46 14.47 4.27 -7.00
N PHE A 47 14.43 4.11 -8.33
CA PHE A 47 14.56 2.81 -8.98
C PHE A 47 16.01 2.33 -9.06
N GLN A 48 16.96 3.19 -8.68
CA GLN A 48 18.36 2.78 -8.53
C GLN A 48 18.44 1.85 -7.32
N ARG A 49 19.05 0.68 -7.52
CA ARG A 49 19.31 -0.25 -6.41
C ARG A 49 20.15 0.49 -5.37
N ARG A 50 19.69 0.54 -4.13
CA ARG A 50 20.51 1.05 -3.03
C ARG A 50 21.75 0.16 -2.91
N PRO A 51 22.97 0.72 -2.87
CA PRO A 51 24.17 -0.06 -2.61
C PRO A 51 24.00 -0.75 -1.24
N GLN A 52 24.03 -2.08 -1.27
CA GLN A 52 23.75 -2.97 -0.16
C GLN A 52 25.00 -3.16 0.70
N ASP A 53 25.55 -2.06 1.23
CA ASP A 53 26.77 -2.05 2.05
C ASP A 53 26.55 -1.28 3.37
N GLY A 54 25.30 -1.28 3.85
CA GLY A 54 24.88 -0.66 5.10
C GLY A 54 24.26 -1.71 6.04
N PRO A 55 24.12 -1.38 7.34
CA PRO A 55 23.52 -2.28 8.32
C PRO A 55 22.14 -2.76 7.86
N MET A 56 21.86 -4.05 8.03
CA MET A 56 20.63 -4.71 7.58
C MET A 56 19.40 -4.14 8.30
N VAL A 57 18.78 -3.11 7.71
CA VAL A 57 17.49 -2.58 8.18
C VAL A 57 16.38 -3.49 7.63
N VAL A 58 15.90 -4.41 8.45
CA VAL A 58 14.73 -5.24 8.13
C VAL A 58 13.49 -4.36 8.26
N LEU A 59 12.85 -4.02 7.14
CA LEU A 59 11.56 -3.34 7.16
C LEU A 59 10.44 -4.34 7.45
N ASP A 60 9.61 -4.00 8.43
CA ASP A 60 8.40 -4.74 8.74
C ASP A 60 7.35 -4.51 7.63
N LYS A 61 7.36 -5.36 6.60
CA LYS A 61 6.52 -5.21 5.41
C LYS A 61 5.20 -5.99 5.51
N SER A 62 4.59 -6.07 6.68
CA SER A 62 3.34 -6.82 6.90
C SER A 62 2.10 -5.97 6.61
N MET A 63 1.81 -5.73 5.32
CA MET A 63 0.53 -5.12 4.91
C MET A 63 -0.59 -6.18 4.95
N LYS A 64 -1.62 -5.96 5.77
CA LYS A 64 -2.78 -6.87 5.87
C LYS A 64 -3.51 -6.95 4.52
N THR A 65 -4.09 -8.10 4.19
CA THR A 65 -4.79 -8.40 2.91
C THR A 65 -5.78 -7.31 2.48
N ARG A 66 -6.49 -6.68 3.43
CA ARG A 66 -7.42 -5.57 3.16
C ARG A 66 -6.78 -4.35 2.51
N HIS A 67 -5.52 -4.02 2.86
CA HIS A 67 -4.81 -2.88 2.28
C HIS A 67 -4.43 -3.18 0.83
N LEU A 68 -4.00 -4.42 0.56
CA LEU A 68 -3.73 -4.88 -0.80
C LEU A 68 -4.99 -4.86 -1.66
N HIS A 69 -6.13 -5.29 -1.12
CA HIS A 69 -7.41 -5.21 -1.83
C HIS A 69 -7.83 -3.76 -2.11
N MET A 70 -7.67 -2.84 -1.15
CA MET A 70 -7.95 -1.41 -1.40
C MET A 70 -7.01 -0.82 -2.47
N ILE A 71 -5.73 -1.18 -2.46
CA ILE A 71 -4.77 -0.73 -3.48
C ILE A 71 -5.16 -1.29 -4.85
N ALA A 72 -5.54 -2.57 -4.92
CA ALA A 72 -5.93 -3.22 -6.17
C ALA A 72 -7.21 -2.62 -6.76
N ILE A 73 -8.25 -2.40 -5.94
CA ILE A 73 -9.52 -1.80 -6.37
C ILE A 73 -9.32 -0.33 -6.74
N GLY A 74 -8.59 0.43 -5.94
CA GLY A 74 -8.31 1.84 -6.19
C GLY A 74 -7.48 2.04 -7.47
N GLY A 75 -6.49 1.18 -7.71
CA GLY A 75 -5.66 1.21 -8.90
C GLY A 75 -6.39 0.80 -10.18
N SER A 76 -7.29 -0.19 -10.11
CA SER A 76 -8.02 -0.69 -11.27
C SER A 76 -9.17 0.21 -11.71
N ILE A 77 -9.89 0.84 -10.77
CA ILE A 77 -10.91 1.85 -11.09
C ILE A 77 -10.23 3.13 -11.59
N GLY A 78 -9.24 3.61 -10.84
CA GLY A 78 -8.34 4.71 -11.22
C GLY A 78 -9.03 6.02 -11.67
N ALA A 79 -8.21 6.96 -12.14
CA ALA A 79 -8.72 8.19 -12.76
C ALA A 79 -9.28 7.95 -14.17
N GLY A 80 -8.87 6.85 -14.83
CA GLY A 80 -9.27 6.49 -16.19
C GLY A 80 -10.77 6.29 -16.35
N PHE A 81 -11.44 5.76 -15.33
CA PHE A 81 -12.90 5.61 -15.33
C PHE A 81 -13.62 6.96 -15.52
N PHE A 82 -13.19 7.99 -14.79
CA PHE A 82 -13.82 9.32 -14.86
C PHE A 82 -13.43 10.09 -16.12
N VAL A 83 -12.15 10.02 -16.52
CA VAL A 83 -11.67 10.68 -17.75
C VAL A 83 -12.33 10.06 -18.99
N GLY A 84 -12.54 8.74 -19.02
CA GLY A 84 -13.19 8.04 -20.12
C GLY A 84 -14.72 8.26 -20.16
N SER A 85 -15.40 8.17 -19.02
CA SER A 85 -16.87 8.31 -18.96
C SER A 85 -17.35 9.75 -19.03
N GLY A 86 -16.56 10.73 -18.58
CA GLY A 86 -16.97 12.13 -18.49
C GLY A 86 -17.37 12.74 -19.84
N GLY A 87 -16.66 12.42 -20.93
CA GLY A 87 -16.99 12.90 -22.27
C GLY A 87 -18.29 12.29 -22.83
N ALA A 88 -18.49 10.99 -22.60
CA ALA A 88 -19.71 10.29 -22.99
C ALA A 88 -20.93 10.82 -22.21
N LEU A 89 -20.75 11.06 -20.91
CA LEU A 89 -21.76 11.62 -20.03
C LEU A 89 -22.13 13.07 -20.41
N ALA A 90 -21.14 13.92 -20.67
CA ALA A 90 -21.38 15.31 -21.08
C ALA A 90 -22.19 15.39 -22.38
N LYS A 91 -21.94 14.46 -23.32
CA LYS A 91 -22.66 14.38 -24.59
C LYS A 91 -24.06 13.73 -24.46
N GLY A 92 -24.20 12.73 -23.61
CA GLY A 92 -25.46 11.99 -23.40
C GLY A 92 -26.46 12.66 -22.45
N GLY A 93 -26.02 13.68 -21.70
CA GLY A 93 -26.84 14.37 -20.70
C GLY A 93 -27.10 13.51 -19.45
N PRO A 94 -27.66 14.09 -18.37
CA PRO A 94 -27.81 13.41 -17.07
C PRO A 94 -28.76 12.20 -17.11
N ALA A 95 -29.67 12.13 -18.09
CA ALA A 95 -30.58 11.00 -18.27
C ALA A 95 -29.84 9.70 -18.63
N SER A 96 -28.70 9.79 -19.31
CA SER A 96 -27.90 8.61 -19.72
C SER A 96 -27.45 7.76 -18.52
N VAL A 97 -27.01 8.40 -17.43
CA VAL A 97 -26.58 7.70 -16.19
C VAL A 97 -27.70 6.89 -15.58
N LEU A 98 -28.91 7.46 -15.53
CA LEU A 98 -30.07 6.78 -14.94
C LEU A 98 -30.49 5.56 -15.76
N ILE A 99 -30.42 5.67 -17.10
CA ILE A 99 -30.73 4.56 -18.01
C ILE A 99 -29.66 3.47 -17.90
N ASP A 100 -28.38 3.81 -18.00
CA ASP A 100 -27.28 2.84 -17.91
C ASP A 100 -27.27 2.11 -16.56
N PHE A 101 -27.49 2.83 -15.46
CA PHE A 101 -27.60 2.23 -14.13
C PHE A 101 -28.82 1.30 -14.01
N SER A 102 -29.96 1.65 -14.62
CA SER A 102 -31.15 0.80 -14.63
C SER A 102 -30.93 -0.48 -15.43
N ILE A 103 -30.29 -0.39 -16.61
CA ILE A 103 -29.96 -1.54 -17.45
C ILE A 103 -28.97 -2.47 -16.73
N MET A 104 -27.90 -1.93 -16.16
CA MET A 104 -26.94 -2.71 -15.35
C MET A 104 -27.60 -3.36 -14.14
N GLY A 105 -28.47 -2.64 -13.44
CA GLY A 105 -29.22 -3.17 -12.29
C GLY A 105 -30.11 -4.35 -12.67
N ILE A 106 -30.87 -4.26 -13.76
CA ILE A 106 -31.72 -5.35 -14.24
C ILE A 106 -30.87 -6.55 -14.70
N MET A 107 -29.77 -6.30 -15.41
CA MET A 107 -28.87 -7.35 -15.88
C MET A 107 -28.28 -8.15 -14.71
N ILE A 108 -27.80 -7.47 -13.67
CA ILE A 108 -27.23 -8.11 -12.48
C ILE A 108 -28.32 -8.85 -11.69
N PHE A 109 -29.50 -8.25 -11.53
CA PHE A 109 -30.62 -8.90 -10.85
C PHE A 109 -31.03 -10.20 -11.56
N ASN A 110 -31.08 -10.18 -12.90
CA ASN A 110 -31.43 -11.36 -13.68
C ASN A 110 -30.35 -12.45 -13.61
N VAL A 111 -29.07 -12.09 -13.52
CA VAL A 111 -27.98 -13.06 -13.41
C VAL A 111 -27.88 -13.70 -12.02
N GLY A 112 -28.31 -12.98 -10.98
CA GLY A 112 -28.25 -13.40 -9.59
C GLY A 112 -29.50 -14.13 -9.07
N MET A 113 -30.52 -14.29 -9.91
CA MET A 113 -31.79 -14.98 -9.63
C MET A 113 -31.86 -16.30 -10.39
#